data_AF-A0A061J9T8-F1
#
_entry.id   AF-A0A061J9T8-F1
#
_cell.length_a   1.000
_cell.length_b   1.000
_cell.length_c   1.000
_cell.angle_alpha   90.00
_cell.angle_beta   90.00
_cell.angle_gamma   90.00
#
_symmetry.space_group_name_H-M   'P 1'
#
loop_
_entity.id
_entity.type
_entity.pdbx_description
1 polymer ?
#
loop_
_entity_poly.entity_id
_entity_poly.type
_entity_poly.pdbx_seq_one_letter_code
_entity_poly.pdbx_strand_id
1 'polypeptide(L)'
;MRLDSTHQDEISVIFIINDEPCERFTFPVEGDVPVSSPVTRHINTSAIRHAARRYNGLYELAFNMQLGDSKLSDYAKGRTVGHFLLPSGKLHYLGPLMPFGESVASAVFVEDVPHTIQLRLSLEENLPEGEVAAWPAELLLADHVMAVIDNDDLSGSVPSSHAQNLVRELPFYTEGMRRFKNWSVFAHFFAENYHLWMLVTYSEEEHRKFGFSKLMLAGELRMVSKNFQHCYTRADKERDIIRYEAFLEFQQLLFSFTGPSDGSRRSPRLSNEAFRVLGESRSFQTLNTANYVRILRYRCAGIPEPLTFFFDPAFTSPFRIPIRKTSPDLDPPPVLLPSQLSVNVRVGGYRGYYEP
;
A
#
# COMPACT_ATOMS: atom_id res chain seq x y z
N MET A 1 -38.86 35.74 -28.77
CA MET A 1 -37.89 34.65 -28.99
C MET A 1 -37.61 34.00 -27.64
N ARG A 2 -38.19 32.83 -27.39
CA ARG A 2 -37.74 31.92 -26.33
C ARG A 2 -36.88 30.86 -27.00
N LEU A 3 -35.61 30.80 -26.65
CA LEU A 3 -34.74 29.66 -26.93
C LEU A 3 -34.57 28.93 -25.60
N ASP A 4 -35.57 28.10 -25.30
CA ASP A 4 -35.48 27.04 -24.31
C ASP A 4 -34.76 25.85 -24.97
N SER A 5 -33.61 25.47 -24.41
CA SER A 5 -33.07 24.11 -24.30
C SER A 5 -31.55 24.19 -24.09
N THR A 6 -31.15 24.41 -22.84
CA THR A 6 -29.88 23.85 -22.38
C THR A 6 -30.00 22.34 -22.53
N HIS A 7 -29.43 21.78 -23.60
CA HIS A 7 -29.19 20.35 -23.70
C HIS A 7 -28.23 19.99 -22.55
N GLN A 8 -28.80 19.66 -21.40
CA GLN A 8 -28.06 19.05 -20.31
C GLN A 8 -27.82 17.61 -20.78
N ASP A 9 -26.58 17.32 -21.17
CA ASP A 9 -26.21 15.95 -21.46
C ASP A 9 -26.29 15.15 -20.14
N GLU A 10 -26.62 13.87 -20.24
CA GLU A 10 -26.75 12.99 -19.09
C GLU A 10 -25.79 11.81 -19.23
N ILE A 11 -25.17 11.42 -18.11
CA ILE A 11 -24.42 10.17 -18.00
C ILE A 11 -25.35 9.12 -17.41
N SER A 12 -25.42 7.96 -18.06
CA SER A 12 -26.06 6.78 -17.47
C SER A 12 -25.04 5.83 -16.86
N VAL A 13 -25.30 5.37 -15.63
CA VAL A 13 -24.44 4.43 -14.90
C VAL A 13 -25.23 3.16 -14.62
N ILE A 14 -24.63 2.02 -14.95
CA ILE A 14 -25.12 0.70 -14.58
C ILE A 14 -24.42 0.33 -13.27
N PHE A 15 -25.20 0.06 -12.24
CA PHE A 15 -24.69 -0.20 -10.90
C PHE A 15 -25.25 -1.51 -10.36
N ILE A 16 -24.38 -2.36 -9.85
CA ILE A 16 -24.70 -3.68 -9.33
C ILE A 16 -24.13 -3.80 -7.92
N ILE A 17 -24.93 -4.33 -6.99
CA ILE A 17 -24.51 -4.58 -5.60
C ILE A 17 -24.75 -6.05 -5.28
N ASN A 18 -23.70 -6.79 -4.91
CA ASN A 18 -23.79 -8.23 -4.61
C ASN A 18 -24.57 -9.00 -5.70
N ASP A 19 -24.22 -8.76 -6.96
CA ASP A 19 -24.86 -9.32 -8.16
C ASP A 19 -26.33 -8.93 -8.40
N GLU A 20 -26.91 -8.08 -7.55
CA GLU A 20 -28.24 -7.50 -7.76
C GLU A 20 -28.14 -6.20 -8.57
N PRO A 21 -28.73 -6.13 -9.77
CA PRO A 21 -28.76 -4.90 -10.56
C PRO A 21 -29.63 -3.84 -9.89
N CYS A 22 -29.09 -2.65 -9.72
CA CYS A 22 -29.85 -1.49 -9.23
C CYS A 22 -30.58 -0.79 -10.38
N GLU A 23 -31.58 0.02 -10.04
CA GLU A 23 -32.19 0.94 -11.00
C GLU A 23 -31.12 1.83 -11.65
N ARG A 24 -31.32 2.15 -12.93
CA ARG A 24 -30.37 2.96 -13.71
C ARG A 24 -30.18 4.33 -13.05
N PHE A 25 -28.93 4.71 -12.84
CA PHE A 25 -28.58 6.05 -12.36
C PHE A 25 -28.34 6.96 -13.55
N THR A 26 -28.94 8.15 -13.53
CA THR A 26 -28.68 9.21 -14.49
C THR A 26 -28.15 10.44 -13.76
N PHE A 27 -27.10 11.03 -14.30
CA PHE A 27 -26.43 12.21 -13.74
C PHE A 27 -26.39 13.31 -14.80
N PRO A 28 -26.88 14.52 -14.49
CA PRO A 28 -26.68 15.65 -15.38
C PRO A 28 -25.20 16.04 -15.42
N VAL A 29 -24.72 16.42 -16.59
CA VAL A 29 -23.38 16.99 -16.80
C VAL A 29 -23.47 18.40 -17.37
N GLU A 30 -22.50 19.22 -17.00
CA GLU A 30 -22.21 20.50 -17.64
C GLU A 30 -20.91 20.36 -18.45
N GLY A 31 -21.05 20.12 -19.76
CA GLY A 31 -19.95 19.66 -20.59
C GLY A 31 -19.49 18.27 -20.16
N ASP A 32 -18.25 18.18 -19.70
CA ASP A 32 -17.61 16.94 -19.25
C ASP A 32 -17.66 16.73 -17.72
N VAL A 33 -18.20 17.70 -16.98
CA VAL A 33 -18.16 17.71 -15.52
C VAL A 33 -19.51 17.26 -14.95
N PRO A 34 -19.55 16.20 -14.12
CA PRO A 34 -20.77 15.82 -13.42
C PRO A 34 -21.23 16.91 -12.46
N VAL A 35 -22.52 17.24 -12.48
CA VAL A 35 -23.11 18.16 -11.51
C VAL A 35 -23.10 17.48 -10.13
N SER A 36 -22.48 18.12 -9.15
CA SER A 36 -22.04 17.50 -7.89
C SER A 36 -23.12 16.96 -6.93
N SER A 37 -24.41 17.05 -7.30
CA SER A 37 -25.51 16.62 -6.42
C SER A 37 -25.64 15.10 -6.37
N PRO A 38 -25.73 14.49 -5.18
CA PRO A 38 -25.90 13.04 -5.06
C PRO A 38 -27.28 12.61 -5.55
N VAL A 39 -27.33 11.47 -6.23
CA VAL A 39 -28.55 10.84 -6.72
C VAL A 39 -28.92 9.70 -5.77
N THR A 40 -30.14 9.75 -5.22
CA THR A 40 -30.67 8.72 -4.32
C THR A 40 -31.58 7.76 -5.06
N ARG A 41 -31.42 6.46 -4.82
CA ARG A 41 -32.34 5.41 -5.31
C ARG A 41 -32.62 4.37 -4.24
N HIS A 42 -33.78 3.74 -4.34
CA HIS A 42 -34.11 2.56 -3.55
C HIS A 42 -33.37 1.34 -4.10
N ILE A 43 -33.08 0.40 -3.21
CA ILE A 43 -32.45 -0.87 -3.56
C ILE A 43 -33.22 -2.04 -3.00
N ASN A 44 -33.05 -3.20 -3.61
CA ASN A 44 -33.61 -4.45 -3.14
C ASN A 44 -32.80 -4.97 -1.94
N THR A 45 -33.02 -4.35 -0.76
CA THR A 45 -32.26 -4.65 0.47
C THR A 45 -32.27 -6.14 0.81
N SER A 46 -33.40 -6.83 0.64
CA SER A 46 -33.52 -8.25 0.96
C SER A 46 -32.66 -9.13 0.04
N ALA A 47 -32.67 -8.87 -1.27
CA ALA A 47 -31.83 -9.61 -2.22
C ALA A 47 -30.34 -9.35 -1.97
N ILE A 48 -29.95 -8.08 -1.81
CA ILE A 48 -28.55 -7.68 -1.55
C ILE A 48 -28.05 -8.30 -0.23
N ARG A 49 -28.87 -8.28 0.82
CA ARG A 49 -28.54 -8.87 2.12
C ARG A 49 -28.39 -10.38 2.03
N HIS A 50 -29.22 -11.05 1.24
CA HIS A 50 -29.15 -12.49 1.04
C HIS A 50 -27.88 -12.91 0.28
N ALA A 51 -27.45 -12.11 -0.70
CA ALA A 51 -26.23 -12.36 -1.48
C ALA A 51 -24.94 -11.88 -0.79
N ALA A 52 -25.04 -11.01 0.21
CA ALA A 52 -23.89 -10.44 0.92
C ALA A 52 -23.08 -11.49 1.68
N ARG A 53 -21.76 -11.48 1.49
CA ARG A 53 -20.84 -12.18 2.40
C ARG A 53 -20.91 -11.51 3.78
N ARG A 54 -20.74 -12.31 4.84
CA ARG A 54 -20.68 -11.81 6.21
C ARG A 54 -19.31 -12.06 6.82
N TYR A 55 -18.79 -11.05 7.52
CA TYR A 55 -17.52 -11.14 8.22
C TYR A 55 -17.59 -10.32 9.51
N ASN A 56 -17.27 -10.94 10.66
CA ASN A 56 -17.32 -10.31 11.98
C ASN A 56 -18.62 -9.54 12.26
N GLY A 57 -19.77 -10.13 11.91
CA GLY A 57 -21.08 -9.52 12.10
C GLY A 57 -21.50 -8.52 11.03
N LEU A 58 -20.58 -8.00 10.22
CA LEU A 58 -20.82 -7.02 9.15
C LEU A 58 -21.24 -7.71 7.85
N TYR A 59 -21.96 -6.96 7.00
CA TYR A 59 -22.26 -7.32 5.62
C TYR A 59 -21.25 -6.69 4.68
N GLU A 60 -20.75 -7.46 3.71
CA GLU A 60 -20.01 -6.91 2.59
C GLU A 60 -20.97 -6.43 1.51
N LEU A 61 -20.81 -5.19 1.08
CA LEU A 61 -21.39 -4.66 -0.14
C LEU A 61 -20.29 -4.66 -1.20
N ALA A 62 -20.37 -5.60 -2.14
CA ALA A 62 -19.52 -5.64 -3.33
C ALA A 62 -20.22 -4.89 -4.46
N PHE A 63 -19.54 -3.87 -4.98
CA PHE A 63 -20.06 -2.99 -6.02
C PHE A 63 -19.40 -3.32 -7.34
N ASN A 64 -20.19 -3.26 -8.41
CA ASN A 64 -19.69 -3.20 -9.76
C ASN A 64 -20.34 -2.01 -10.48
N MET A 65 -19.50 -1.14 -11.05
CA MET A 65 -19.92 0.07 -11.73
C MET A 65 -19.43 0.06 -13.18
N GLN A 66 -20.36 0.38 -14.10
CA GLN A 66 -20.09 0.48 -15.53
C GLN A 66 -20.72 1.74 -16.11
N LEU A 67 -20.03 2.36 -17.05
CA LEU A 67 -20.61 3.43 -17.86
C LEU A 67 -21.61 2.81 -18.84
N GLY A 68 -22.86 3.29 -18.82
CA GLY A 68 -23.85 2.94 -19.84
C GLY A 68 -23.61 3.69 -21.14
N ASP A 69 -24.60 3.70 -22.03
CA ASP A 69 -24.57 4.55 -23.22
C ASP A 69 -24.41 6.02 -22.78
N SER A 70 -23.28 6.62 -23.13
CA SER A 70 -22.81 7.90 -22.60
C SER A 70 -22.11 8.70 -23.70
N LYS A 71 -22.27 10.02 -23.65
CA LYS A 71 -21.61 10.99 -24.55
C LYS A 71 -20.35 11.63 -23.94
N LEU A 72 -19.86 11.14 -22.80
CA LEU A 72 -18.64 11.69 -22.20
C LEU A 72 -17.52 11.77 -23.24
N SER A 73 -16.74 12.85 -23.20
CA SER A 73 -15.53 12.93 -24.01
C SER A 73 -14.50 11.90 -23.54
N ASP A 74 -13.49 11.65 -24.37
CA ASP A 74 -12.36 10.79 -24.00
C ASP A 74 -11.54 11.38 -22.85
N TYR A 75 -11.60 12.70 -22.64
CA TYR A 75 -11.01 13.36 -21.48
C TYR A 75 -11.73 12.96 -20.18
N ALA A 76 -13.07 12.96 -20.15
CA ALA A 76 -13.84 12.69 -18.95
C ALA A 76 -13.94 11.20 -18.58
N LYS A 77 -13.84 10.32 -19.60
CA LYS A 77 -13.82 8.86 -19.40
C LYS A 77 -12.59 8.45 -18.59
N GLY A 78 -12.79 7.55 -17.63
CA GLY A 78 -11.71 7.12 -16.74
C GLY A 78 -11.27 8.15 -15.69
N ARG A 79 -11.63 9.43 -15.83
CA ARG A 79 -11.38 10.49 -14.83
C ARG A 79 -12.61 10.80 -13.98
N THR A 80 -13.79 10.54 -14.50
CA THR A 80 -15.02 10.61 -13.71
C THR A 80 -15.07 9.40 -12.78
N VAL A 81 -15.22 9.64 -11.49
CA VAL A 81 -15.20 8.62 -10.44
C VAL A 81 -16.51 8.57 -9.68
N GLY A 82 -16.90 7.36 -9.27
CA GLY A 82 -18.09 7.11 -8.47
C GLY A 82 -17.79 7.12 -6.97
N HIS A 83 -18.72 7.65 -6.20
CA HIS A 83 -18.69 7.65 -4.74
C HIS A 83 -20.01 7.20 -4.16
N PHE A 84 -19.95 6.24 -3.24
CA PHE A 84 -21.10 5.83 -2.45
C PHE A 84 -21.09 6.57 -1.10
N LEU A 85 -22.16 7.29 -0.79
CA LEU A 85 -22.31 7.93 0.53
C LEU A 85 -22.97 6.94 1.49
N LEU A 86 -22.19 6.48 2.46
CA LEU A 86 -22.64 5.59 3.52
C LEU A 86 -23.65 6.33 4.42
N PRO A 87 -24.59 5.61 5.08
CA PRO A 87 -25.49 6.21 6.05
C PRO A 87 -24.79 6.95 7.20
N SER A 88 -23.54 6.60 7.49
CA SER A 88 -22.68 7.28 8.47
C SER A 88 -22.19 8.67 8.02
N GLY A 89 -22.47 9.08 6.77
CA GLY A 89 -21.94 10.29 6.15
C GLY A 89 -20.53 10.14 5.56
N LYS A 90 -19.91 8.96 5.69
CA LYS A 90 -18.61 8.68 5.07
C LYS A 90 -18.78 8.39 3.58
N LEU A 91 -17.80 8.83 2.78
CA LEU A 91 -17.73 8.51 1.36
C LEU A 91 -16.90 7.24 1.16
N HIS A 92 -17.41 6.32 0.34
CA HIS A 92 -16.69 5.16 -0.16
C HIS A 92 -16.39 5.37 -1.65
N TYR A 93 -15.12 5.23 -2.02
CA TYR A 93 -14.66 5.37 -3.39
C TYR A 93 -14.97 4.11 -4.19
N LEU A 94 -15.74 4.25 -5.28
CA LEU A 94 -16.18 3.12 -6.11
C LEU A 94 -15.25 2.84 -7.29
N GLY A 95 -14.47 3.83 -7.72
CA GLY A 95 -13.59 3.71 -8.88
C GLY A 95 -13.92 4.63 -10.06
N PRO A 96 -13.07 4.64 -11.09
CA PRO A 96 -13.34 5.33 -12.34
C PRO A 96 -14.50 4.72 -13.12
N LEU A 97 -15.22 5.57 -13.86
CA LEU A 97 -16.16 5.15 -14.89
C LEU A 97 -15.40 4.79 -16.16
N MET A 98 -15.30 3.49 -16.43
CA MET A 98 -14.64 2.93 -17.61
C MET A 98 -15.63 2.77 -18.77
N PRO A 99 -15.15 2.74 -20.03
CA PRO A 99 -15.98 2.49 -21.20
C PRO A 99 -16.81 1.20 -21.09
N PHE A 100 -17.90 1.13 -21.86
CA PHE A 100 -18.80 -0.01 -21.86
C PHE A 100 -18.05 -1.34 -22.07
N GLY A 101 -18.34 -2.33 -21.23
CA GLY A 101 -17.68 -3.64 -21.22
C GLY A 101 -16.54 -3.78 -20.22
N GLU A 102 -16.04 -2.66 -19.66
CA GLU A 102 -15.10 -2.67 -18.55
C GLU A 102 -15.80 -2.31 -17.25
N SER A 103 -15.57 -3.12 -16.22
CA SER A 103 -16.31 -3.08 -14.97
C SER A 103 -15.36 -2.83 -13.81
N VAL A 104 -15.63 -1.83 -12.97
CA VAL A 104 -14.78 -1.52 -11.82
C VAL A 104 -15.42 -2.06 -10.56
N ALA A 105 -14.67 -2.90 -9.86
CA ALA A 105 -15.10 -3.54 -8.63
C ALA A 105 -14.54 -2.80 -7.40
N SER A 106 -15.41 -2.61 -6.41
CA SER A 106 -15.05 -2.11 -5.07
C SER A 106 -15.89 -2.83 -4.02
N ALA A 107 -15.48 -2.76 -2.75
CA ALA A 107 -16.26 -3.36 -1.69
C ALA A 107 -16.10 -2.59 -0.37
N VAL A 108 -17.16 -2.58 0.44
CA VAL A 108 -17.15 -2.00 1.79
C VAL A 108 -17.96 -2.87 2.75
N PHE A 109 -17.51 -2.93 4.00
CA PHE A 109 -18.26 -3.58 5.07
C PHE A 109 -19.18 -2.58 5.78
N VAL A 110 -20.42 -2.99 6.04
CA VAL A 110 -21.45 -2.19 6.72
C VAL A 110 -22.13 -3.01 7.83
N GLU A 111 -22.64 -2.33 8.85
CA GLU A 111 -23.40 -2.97 9.94
C GLU A 111 -24.72 -3.54 9.44
N ASP A 112 -25.41 -2.81 8.57
CA ASP A 112 -26.60 -3.29 7.88
C ASP A 112 -26.67 -2.75 6.44
N VAL A 113 -27.36 -3.49 5.58
CA VAL A 113 -27.61 -3.13 4.19
C VAL A 113 -28.66 -2.00 4.17
N PRO A 114 -28.37 -0.83 3.59
CA PRO A 114 -29.30 0.29 3.62
C PRO A 114 -30.52 0.05 2.71
N HIS A 115 -31.58 0.83 2.94
CA HIS A 115 -32.79 0.82 2.09
C HIS A 115 -32.66 1.68 0.84
N THR A 116 -31.72 2.62 0.87
CA THR A 116 -31.41 3.52 -0.23
C THR A 116 -29.91 3.60 -0.41
N ILE A 117 -29.49 3.94 -1.62
CA ILE A 117 -28.12 4.27 -1.93
C ILE A 117 -28.06 5.69 -2.45
N GLN A 118 -27.00 6.40 -2.05
CA GLN A 118 -26.69 7.73 -2.53
C GLN A 118 -25.39 7.67 -3.31
N LEU A 119 -25.49 7.84 -4.63
CA LEU A 119 -24.36 7.82 -5.53
C LEU A 119 -24.01 9.25 -5.93
N ARG A 120 -22.73 9.59 -5.91
CA ARG A 120 -22.20 10.87 -6.36
C ARG A 120 -21.10 10.62 -7.38
N LEU A 121 -21.07 11.44 -8.44
CA LEU A 121 -19.95 11.47 -9.37
C LEU A 121 -19.10 12.72 -9.13
N SER A 122 -17.81 12.61 -9.42
CA SER A 122 -16.89 13.74 -9.46
C SER A 122 -15.83 13.50 -10.53
N LEU A 123 -15.24 14.58 -11.04
CA LEU A 123 -14.13 14.52 -11.98
C LEU A 123 -12.80 14.68 -11.23
N GLU A 124 -11.85 13.78 -11.49
CA GLU A 124 -10.48 13.89 -10.98
C GLU A 124 -9.67 14.89 -11.81
N GLU A 125 -9.60 16.14 -11.36
CA GLU A 125 -8.97 17.25 -12.08
C GLU A 125 -7.44 17.23 -12.03
N ASN A 126 -6.87 16.63 -10.97
CA ASN A 126 -5.42 16.61 -10.74
C ASN A 126 -4.65 15.62 -11.65
N LEU A 127 -5.36 14.85 -12.47
CA LEU A 127 -4.74 13.89 -13.38
C LEU A 127 -4.29 14.56 -14.69
N PRO A 128 -3.12 14.19 -15.23
CA PRO A 128 -2.72 14.52 -16.58
C PRO A 128 -3.74 14.04 -17.61
N GLU A 129 -3.79 14.71 -18.77
CA GLU A 129 -4.64 14.26 -19.87
C GLU A 129 -4.20 12.87 -20.36
N GLY A 130 -5.18 11.98 -20.56
CA GLY A 130 -4.96 10.58 -20.95
C GLY A 130 -4.70 9.62 -19.78
N GLU A 131 -4.56 10.12 -18.55
CA GLU A 131 -4.47 9.27 -17.36
C GLU A 131 -5.85 8.90 -16.80
N VAL A 132 -5.95 7.68 -16.27
CA VAL A 132 -7.15 7.15 -15.62
C VAL A 132 -7.02 7.34 -14.11
N ALA A 133 -8.13 7.65 -13.45
CA ALA A 133 -8.17 7.73 -12.00
C ALA A 133 -7.80 6.39 -11.35
N ALA A 134 -7.33 6.48 -10.10
CA ALA A 134 -6.88 5.32 -9.36
C ALA A 134 -7.98 4.28 -9.17
N TRP A 135 -7.63 3.01 -9.39
CA TRP A 135 -8.57 1.93 -9.15
C TRP A 135 -8.74 1.71 -7.63
N PRO A 136 -9.87 1.18 -7.15
CA PRO A 136 -10.10 0.98 -5.72
C PRO A 136 -9.00 0.19 -5.01
N ALA A 137 -8.47 -0.86 -5.64
CA ALA A 137 -7.36 -1.65 -5.09
C ALA A 137 -6.03 -0.85 -4.99
N GLU A 138 -5.81 0.12 -5.89
CA GLU A 138 -4.62 0.96 -5.91
C GLU A 138 -4.68 2.01 -4.80
N LEU A 139 -5.84 2.64 -4.60
CA LEU A 139 -6.07 3.53 -3.47
C LEU A 139 -5.98 2.77 -2.15
N LEU A 140 -6.55 1.56 -2.06
CA LEU A 140 -6.40 0.72 -0.87
C LEU A 140 -4.94 0.40 -0.56
N LEU A 141 -4.14 0.09 -1.59
CA LEU A 141 -2.70 -0.10 -1.43
C LEU A 141 -2.01 1.18 -0.97
N ALA A 142 -2.35 2.32 -1.57
CA ALA A 142 -1.81 3.62 -1.19
C ALA A 142 -2.17 4.00 0.25
N ASP A 143 -3.39 3.70 0.72
CA ASP A 143 -3.81 3.89 2.10
C ASP A 143 -2.98 3.05 3.09
N HIS A 144 -2.63 1.82 2.73
CA HIS A 144 -1.75 0.98 3.55
C HIS A 144 -0.32 1.54 3.56
N VAL A 145 0.15 2.12 2.47
CA VAL A 145 1.43 2.83 2.42
C VAL A 145 1.41 4.07 3.30
N MET A 146 0.33 4.85 3.25
CA MET A 146 0.08 5.98 4.14
C MET A 146 0.13 5.55 5.60
N ALA A 147 -0.54 4.45 5.95
CA ALA A 147 -0.48 3.90 7.30
C ALA A 147 0.96 3.54 7.72
N VAL A 148 1.76 2.95 6.83
CA VAL A 148 3.17 2.65 7.11
C VAL A 148 3.98 3.92 7.39
N ILE A 149 3.82 4.98 6.58
CA ILE A 149 4.60 6.22 6.75
C ILE A 149 4.11 7.07 7.92
N ASP A 150 2.80 7.07 8.21
CA ASP A 150 2.19 7.83 9.30
C ASP A 150 2.52 7.22 10.67
N ASN A 151 2.75 5.91 10.71
CA ASN A 151 3.12 5.17 11.92
C ASN A 151 4.64 4.94 12.03
N ASP A 152 5.46 5.74 11.34
CA ASP A 152 6.89 5.72 11.57
C ASP A 152 7.22 6.23 12.99
N ASP A 153 7.90 5.41 13.78
CA ASP A 153 8.19 5.65 15.20
C ASP A 153 8.89 6.98 15.49
N LEU A 154 9.65 7.50 14.52
CA LEU A 154 10.41 8.74 14.66
C LEU A 154 9.82 9.89 13.86
N SER A 155 8.68 9.69 13.19
CA SER A 155 8.06 10.70 12.33
C SER A 155 9.01 11.22 11.24
N GLY A 156 9.95 10.38 10.79
CA GLY A 156 10.91 10.73 9.73
C GLY A 156 10.46 10.25 8.36
N SER A 157 11.33 10.37 7.36
CA SER A 157 11.06 9.80 6.04
C SER A 157 11.27 8.28 6.05
N VAL A 158 10.45 7.53 5.34
CA VAL A 158 10.59 6.06 5.22
C VAL A 158 11.23 5.74 3.86
N PRO A 159 12.26 4.87 3.78
CA PRO A 159 12.76 4.41 2.48
C PRO A 159 11.63 3.83 1.64
N SER A 160 11.53 4.26 0.38
CA SER A 160 10.45 3.82 -0.51
C SER A 160 10.46 2.29 -0.71
N SER A 161 11.65 1.71 -0.80
CA SER A 161 11.86 0.26 -0.86
C SER A 161 11.39 -0.47 0.41
N HIS A 162 11.52 0.17 1.58
CA HIS A 162 11.06 -0.39 2.83
C HIS A 162 9.53 -0.42 2.90
N ALA A 163 8.88 0.70 2.55
CA ALA A 163 7.43 0.76 2.43
C ALA A 163 6.89 -0.31 1.48
N GLN A 164 7.51 -0.49 0.31
CA GLN A 164 7.16 -1.55 -0.63
C GLN A 164 7.22 -2.94 0.02
N ASN A 165 8.31 -3.25 0.70
CA ASN A 165 8.51 -4.58 1.31
C ASN A 165 7.45 -4.91 2.37
N LEU A 166 6.95 -3.89 3.09
CA LEU A 166 5.90 -4.05 4.08
C LEU A 166 4.53 -4.34 3.44
N VAL A 167 4.20 -3.67 2.34
CA VAL A 167 2.89 -3.81 1.68
C VAL A 167 2.86 -4.92 0.63
N ARG A 168 4.01 -5.43 0.18
CA ARG A 168 4.10 -6.45 -0.88
C ARG A 168 3.40 -7.76 -0.54
N GLU A 169 3.30 -8.09 0.75
CA GLU A 169 2.69 -9.34 1.21
C GLU A 169 1.17 -9.24 1.37
N LEU A 170 0.58 -8.07 1.10
CA LEU A 170 -0.88 -7.90 1.14
C LEU A 170 -1.53 -8.70 0.00
N PRO A 171 -2.68 -9.35 0.25
CA PRO A 171 -3.32 -10.25 -0.72
C PRO A 171 -3.77 -9.52 -2.00
N PHE A 172 -3.97 -8.21 -1.95
CA PHE A 172 -4.37 -7.37 -3.08
C PHE A 172 -3.20 -6.58 -3.69
N TYR A 173 -1.95 -6.81 -3.28
CA TYR A 173 -0.79 -6.06 -3.80
C TYR A 173 -0.67 -6.16 -5.33
N THR A 174 -0.82 -7.35 -5.89
CA THR A 174 -0.77 -7.56 -7.35
C THR A 174 -1.83 -6.73 -8.08
N GLU A 175 -3.04 -6.66 -7.53
CA GLU A 175 -4.14 -5.89 -8.12
C GLU A 175 -3.89 -4.38 -8.00
N GLY A 176 -3.44 -3.91 -6.83
CA GLY A 176 -3.07 -2.51 -6.60
C GLY A 176 -1.82 -2.04 -7.38
N MET A 177 -1.01 -2.98 -7.88
CA MET A 177 0.15 -2.69 -8.72
C MET A 177 -0.11 -2.95 -10.21
N ARG A 178 -1.30 -3.43 -10.59
CA ARG A 178 -1.57 -4.01 -11.92
C ARG A 178 -1.22 -3.09 -13.08
N ARG A 179 -1.50 -1.78 -12.99
CA ARG A 179 -1.15 -0.81 -14.05
C ARG A 179 0.26 -0.26 -13.96
N PHE A 180 0.91 -0.41 -12.80
CA PHE A 180 2.20 0.21 -12.53
C PHE A 180 3.32 -0.75 -12.89
N LYS A 181 4.15 -0.38 -13.89
CA LYS A 181 5.30 -1.19 -14.34
C LYS A 181 6.26 -1.54 -13.20
N ASN A 182 6.39 -0.65 -12.23
CA ASN A 182 7.20 -0.85 -11.03
C ASN A 182 6.74 0.05 -9.88
N TRP A 183 7.26 -0.21 -8.70
CA TRP A 183 6.96 0.52 -7.47
C TRP A 183 7.29 2.01 -7.53
N SER A 184 8.37 2.41 -8.19
CA SER A 184 8.72 3.82 -8.30
C SER A 184 7.64 4.61 -9.03
N VAL A 185 7.05 4.04 -10.09
CA VAL A 185 5.95 4.67 -10.84
C VAL A 185 4.71 4.80 -9.95
N PHE A 186 4.37 3.76 -9.18
CA PHE A 186 3.29 3.83 -8.18
C PHE A 186 3.53 4.95 -7.16
N ALA A 187 4.74 5.00 -6.59
CA ALA A 187 5.10 5.98 -5.57
C ALA A 187 5.01 7.43 -6.08
N HIS A 188 5.45 7.69 -7.31
CA HIS A 188 5.37 9.02 -7.92
C HIS A 188 3.93 9.38 -8.29
N PHE A 189 3.18 8.44 -8.89
CA PHE A 189 1.80 8.69 -9.30
C PHE A 189 0.92 9.19 -8.14
N PHE A 190 1.00 8.56 -6.97
CA PHE A 190 0.21 8.97 -5.80
C PHE A 190 0.80 10.19 -5.05
N ALA A 191 2.10 10.47 -5.18
CA ALA A 191 2.69 11.72 -4.67
C ALA A 191 2.28 12.93 -5.51
N GLU A 192 2.30 12.78 -6.83
CA GLU A 192 2.12 13.88 -7.78
C GLU A 192 0.64 14.18 -8.03
N ASN A 193 -0.21 13.15 -8.20
CA ASN A 193 -1.59 13.35 -8.62
C ASN A 193 -2.60 13.35 -7.46
N TYR A 194 -2.33 12.55 -6.42
CA TYR A 194 -3.20 12.43 -5.24
C TYR A 194 -2.61 13.15 -4.01
N HIS A 195 -1.34 13.55 -4.10
CA HIS A 195 -0.62 14.18 -3.01
C HIS A 195 -0.75 13.41 -1.68
N LEU A 196 -0.64 12.09 -1.70
CA LEU A 196 -0.77 11.32 -0.45
C LEU A 196 0.48 11.51 0.43
N TRP A 197 1.65 11.48 -0.18
CA TRP A 197 2.94 11.67 0.49
C TRP A 197 3.84 12.61 -0.31
N MET A 198 4.91 13.06 0.33
CA MET A 198 6.02 13.76 -0.32
C MET A 198 7.14 12.76 -0.62
N LEU A 199 7.77 12.91 -1.78
CA LEU A 199 8.99 12.17 -2.15
C LEU A 199 10.21 13.04 -1.92
N VAL A 200 11.22 12.48 -1.27
CA VAL A 200 12.48 13.17 -0.97
C VAL A 200 13.67 12.27 -1.30
N THR A 201 14.76 12.90 -1.73
CA THR A 201 16.04 12.27 -1.97
C THR A 201 17.12 13.20 -1.45
N TYR A 202 18.03 12.68 -0.62
CA TYR A 202 19.18 13.47 -0.17
C TYR A 202 20.31 13.35 -1.18
N SER A 203 20.76 14.47 -1.74
CA SER A 203 21.98 14.53 -2.53
C SER A 203 23.21 14.21 -1.66
N GLU A 204 24.34 13.88 -2.29
CA GLU A 204 25.63 13.68 -1.61
C GLU A 204 26.09 14.94 -0.83
N GLU A 205 25.69 16.13 -1.30
CA GLU A 205 25.98 17.39 -0.62
C GLU A 205 25.12 17.56 0.64
N GLU A 206 23.82 17.31 0.54
CA GLU A 206 22.90 17.32 1.68
C GLU A 206 23.27 16.26 2.70
N HIS A 207 23.65 15.07 2.25
CA HIS A 207 24.08 13.97 3.10
C HIS A 207 25.28 14.37 3.97
N ARG A 208 26.31 14.96 3.34
CA ARG A 208 27.48 15.52 4.06
C ARG A 208 27.10 16.68 4.98
N LYS A 209 26.21 17.58 4.54
CA LYS A 209 25.76 18.73 5.32
C LYS A 209 25.01 18.31 6.59
N PHE A 210 24.13 17.31 6.49
CA PHE A 210 23.35 16.82 7.62
C PHE A 210 24.17 15.90 8.54
N GLY A 211 25.25 15.32 8.00
CA GLY A 211 26.16 14.44 8.71
C GLY A 211 25.59 13.05 8.88
N PHE A 212 24.88 12.55 7.87
CA PHE A 212 24.32 11.20 7.89
C PHE A 212 25.44 10.15 7.83
N SER A 213 25.20 9.02 8.48
CA SER A 213 26.07 7.85 8.48
C SER A 213 26.00 7.14 7.12
N LYS A 214 26.91 6.18 6.91
CA LYS A 214 26.91 5.32 5.72
C LYS A 214 25.72 4.35 5.66
N LEU A 215 24.94 4.23 6.73
CA LEU A 215 23.75 3.36 6.77
C LEU A 215 22.56 4.01 6.08
N MET A 216 22.50 5.34 6.04
CA MET A 216 21.55 6.09 5.24
C MET A 216 22.17 6.37 3.88
N LEU A 217 21.54 5.90 2.80
CA LEU A 217 22.12 6.01 1.46
C LEU A 217 21.75 7.35 0.82
N ALA A 218 22.74 8.06 0.28
CA ALA A 218 22.50 9.21 -0.59
C ALA A 218 21.80 8.76 -1.88
N GLY A 219 20.93 9.61 -2.40
CA GLY A 219 20.11 9.31 -3.59
C GLY A 219 19.00 8.28 -3.38
N GLU A 220 18.84 7.72 -2.18
CA GLU A 220 17.71 6.85 -1.87
C GLU A 220 16.40 7.62 -1.94
N LEU A 221 15.41 7.07 -2.66
CA LEU A 221 14.05 7.61 -2.68
C LEU A 221 13.34 7.30 -1.37
N ARG A 222 12.85 8.34 -0.71
CA ARG A 222 12.20 8.25 0.61
C ARG A 222 10.85 8.94 0.57
N MET A 223 9.92 8.43 1.37
CA MET A 223 8.52 8.82 1.41
C MET A 223 8.24 9.50 2.76
N VAL A 224 7.61 10.67 2.74
CA VAL A 224 7.35 11.47 3.93
C VAL A 224 5.85 11.70 4.04
N SER A 225 5.29 11.42 5.21
CA SER A 225 3.93 11.85 5.52
C SER A 225 3.84 13.37 5.49
N LYS A 226 2.76 13.89 4.90
CA LYS A 226 2.46 15.33 4.93
C LYS A 226 2.40 15.90 6.35
N ASN A 227 2.02 15.07 7.33
CA ASN A 227 1.98 15.47 8.74
C ASN A 227 3.38 15.84 9.28
N PHE A 228 4.43 15.26 8.70
CA PHE A 228 5.81 15.40 9.16
C PHE A 228 6.72 16.19 8.21
N GLN A 229 6.16 16.82 7.17
CA GLN A 229 6.91 17.56 6.16
C GLN A 229 7.85 18.64 6.72
N HIS A 230 7.55 19.18 7.90
CA HIS A 230 8.29 20.27 8.53
C HIS A 230 9.40 19.79 9.46
N CYS A 231 9.41 18.50 9.83
CA CYS A 231 10.32 17.96 10.84
C CYS A 231 11.08 16.70 10.39
N TYR A 232 10.73 16.10 9.24
CA TYR A 232 11.29 14.81 8.81
C TYR A 232 12.82 14.79 8.73
N THR A 233 13.48 15.86 8.27
CA THR A 233 14.95 15.90 8.19
C THR A 233 15.61 15.80 9.57
N ARG A 234 15.01 16.42 10.59
CA ARG A 234 15.51 16.30 11.97
C ARG A 234 15.32 14.87 12.48
N ALA A 235 14.13 14.31 12.26
CA ALA A 235 13.79 12.94 12.63
C ALA A 235 14.69 11.90 11.91
N ASP A 236 15.02 12.12 10.63
CA ASP A 236 15.92 11.25 9.89
C ASP A 236 17.33 11.26 10.43
N LYS A 237 17.82 12.43 10.87
CA LYS A 237 19.11 12.53 11.53
C LYS A 237 19.13 11.79 12.85
N GLU A 238 18.07 11.93 13.65
CA GLU A 238 17.93 11.20 14.91
C GLU A 238 17.87 9.69 14.69
N ARG A 239 17.08 9.23 13.70
CA ARG A 239 17.02 7.82 13.30
C ARG A 239 18.39 7.29 12.87
N ASP A 240 19.11 8.06 12.06
CA ASP A 240 20.43 7.66 11.57
C ASP A 240 21.44 7.51 12.72
N ILE A 241 21.43 8.43 13.70
CA ILE A 241 22.24 8.32 14.92
C ILE A 241 21.89 7.04 15.68
N ILE A 242 20.60 6.81 15.97
CA ILE A 242 20.11 5.63 16.69
C ILE A 242 20.52 4.33 15.98
N ARG A 243 20.37 4.29 14.64
CA ARG A 243 20.76 3.12 13.84
C ARG A 243 22.27 2.92 13.79
N TYR A 244 23.04 4.00 13.73
CA TYR A 244 24.49 3.91 13.75
C TYR A 244 25.02 3.42 15.09
N GLU A 245 24.47 3.90 16.21
CA GLU A 245 24.78 3.40 17.54
C GLU A 245 24.42 1.92 17.69
N ALA A 246 23.23 1.52 17.23
CA ALA A 246 22.82 0.12 17.21
C ALA A 246 23.74 -0.74 16.32
N PHE A 247 24.20 -0.22 15.17
CA PHE A 247 25.16 -0.91 14.32
C PHE A 247 26.49 -1.15 15.03
N LEU A 248 27.04 -0.14 15.71
CA LEU A 248 28.29 -0.28 16.47
C LEU A 248 28.13 -1.28 17.62
N GLU A 249 27.01 -1.24 18.34
CA GLU A 249 26.69 -2.20 19.40
C GLU A 249 26.58 -3.64 18.85
N PHE A 250 25.86 -3.82 17.74
CA PHE A 250 25.72 -5.11 17.08
C PHE A 250 27.07 -5.65 16.60
N GLN A 251 27.92 -4.79 16.03
CA GLN A 251 29.25 -5.14 15.58
C GLN A 251 30.15 -5.59 16.73
N GLN A 252 30.12 -4.89 17.87
CA GLN A 252 30.86 -5.27 19.07
C GLN A 252 30.38 -6.62 19.61
N LEU A 253 29.06 -6.82 19.67
CA LEU A 253 28.47 -8.08 20.10
C LEU A 253 28.88 -9.23 19.17
N LEU A 254 28.85 -9.01 17.85
CA LEU A 254 29.33 -9.99 16.88
C LEU A 254 30.81 -10.34 17.10
N PHE A 255 31.66 -9.33 17.28
CA PHE A 255 33.10 -9.54 17.55
C PHE A 255 33.37 -10.29 18.85
N SER A 256 32.49 -10.17 19.86
CA SER A 256 32.62 -10.97 21.09
C SER A 256 32.49 -12.48 20.84
N PHE A 257 31.77 -12.88 19.78
CA PHE A 257 31.60 -14.28 19.39
C PHE A 257 32.65 -14.77 18.38
N THR A 258 33.11 -13.89 17.50
CA THR A 258 33.96 -14.27 16.36
C THR A 258 35.43 -13.91 16.53
N GLY A 259 35.74 -13.05 17.52
CA GLY A 259 37.00 -12.30 17.54
C GLY A 259 37.03 -11.23 16.44
N PRO A 260 38.05 -10.33 16.47
CA PRO A 260 38.29 -9.39 15.38
C PRO A 260 38.65 -10.13 14.08
N SER A 261 38.31 -9.53 12.93
CA SER A 261 38.61 -10.10 11.61
C SER A 261 40.12 -10.35 11.47
N ASP A 262 40.50 -11.59 11.22
CA ASP A 262 41.88 -12.01 10.97
C ASP A 262 42.35 -11.75 9.53
N GLY A 263 41.51 -11.08 8.72
CA GLY A 263 41.76 -10.84 7.29
C GLY A 263 41.59 -12.09 6.42
N SER A 264 41.21 -13.23 7.00
CA SER A 264 40.90 -14.44 6.23
C SER A 264 39.53 -14.29 5.56
N ARG A 265 39.39 -14.78 4.33
CA ARG A 265 38.11 -14.80 3.59
C ARG A 265 37.06 -15.76 4.20
N ARG A 266 37.35 -16.43 5.31
CA ARG A 266 36.43 -17.38 5.92
C ARG A 266 35.50 -16.64 6.88
N SER A 267 34.22 -16.61 6.53
CA SER A 267 33.17 -16.10 7.42
C SER A 267 33.23 -16.86 8.75
N PRO A 268 33.32 -16.17 9.89
CA PRO A 268 33.35 -16.83 11.19
C PRO A 268 32.06 -17.63 11.39
N ARG A 269 32.19 -18.88 11.83
CA ARG A 269 31.04 -19.75 12.12
C ARG A 269 30.48 -19.38 13.48
N LEU A 270 29.29 -18.79 13.48
CA LEU A 270 28.53 -18.52 14.70
C LEU A 270 27.86 -19.80 15.21
N SER A 271 27.88 -20.01 16.52
CA SER A 271 27.09 -21.06 17.16
C SER A 271 25.60 -20.69 17.15
N ASN A 272 24.71 -21.68 17.29
CA ASN A 272 23.27 -21.42 17.43
C ASN A 272 22.95 -20.51 18.62
N GLU A 273 23.72 -20.63 19.70
CA GLU A 273 23.58 -19.76 20.87
C GLU A 273 24.00 -18.32 20.56
N ALA A 274 25.09 -18.12 19.82
CA ALA A 274 25.49 -16.78 19.38
C ALA A 274 24.44 -16.15 18.45
N PHE A 275 23.83 -16.92 17.54
CA PHE A 275 22.72 -16.45 16.71
C PHE A 275 21.51 -16.04 17.54
N ARG A 276 21.16 -16.83 18.56
CA ARG A 276 20.05 -16.53 19.46
C ARG A 276 20.29 -15.22 20.21
N VAL A 277 21.46 -15.05 20.82
CA VAL A 277 21.84 -13.83 21.54
C VAL A 277 21.87 -12.60 20.62
N LEU A 278 22.43 -12.74 19.41
CA LEU A 278 22.40 -11.67 18.41
C LEU A 278 20.96 -11.29 18.03
N GLY A 279 20.10 -12.28 17.79
CA GLY A 279 18.69 -12.06 17.42
C GLY A 279 17.82 -11.47 18.54
N GLU A 280 18.16 -11.75 19.80
CA GLU A 280 17.47 -11.22 20.98
C GLU A 280 18.00 -9.83 21.40
N SER A 281 19.14 -9.38 20.84
CA SER A 281 19.75 -8.11 21.20
C SER A 281 18.91 -6.89 20.78
N ARG A 282 18.94 -5.84 21.60
CA ARG A 282 18.26 -4.57 21.31
C ARG A 282 18.77 -3.94 20.01
N SER A 283 20.08 -4.02 19.76
CA SER A 283 20.73 -3.46 18.57
C SER A 283 20.23 -4.14 17.30
N PHE A 284 20.06 -5.46 17.33
CA PHE A 284 19.43 -6.18 16.23
C PHE A 284 17.99 -5.73 16.01
N GLN A 285 17.18 -5.57 17.06
CA GLN A 285 15.79 -5.11 16.92
C GLN A 285 15.72 -3.70 16.32
N THR A 286 16.57 -2.77 16.77
CA THR A 286 16.66 -1.39 16.26
C THR A 286 17.09 -1.33 14.78
N LEU A 287 18.01 -2.21 14.36
CA LEU A 287 18.43 -2.32 12.96
C LEU A 287 17.40 -3.05 12.09
N ASN A 288 16.56 -3.88 12.70
CA ASN A 288 15.59 -4.74 12.03
C ASN A 288 14.22 -4.08 11.97
N THR A 289 14.12 -2.99 11.22
CA THR A 289 12.83 -2.59 10.66
C THR A 289 12.43 -3.62 9.58
N ALA A 290 11.67 -4.63 10.01
CA ALA A 290 10.94 -5.68 9.28
C ALA A 290 11.66 -6.64 8.30
N ASN A 291 12.87 -6.35 7.81
CA ASN A 291 13.48 -7.15 6.73
C ASN A 291 14.34 -8.34 7.18
N TYR A 292 14.95 -8.32 8.37
CA TYR A 292 15.88 -9.39 8.76
C TYR A 292 15.19 -10.61 9.35
N VAL A 293 14.02 -10.47 9.98
CA VAL A 293 13.27 -11.63 10.52
C VAL A 293 12.86 -12.58 9.40
N ARG A 294 12.51 -12.08 8.20
CA ARG A 294 12.10 -12.93 7.08
C ARG A 294 13.25 -13.75 6.50
N ILE A 295 14.43 -13.15 6.37
CA ILE A 295 15.66 -13.85 5.93
C ILE A 295 16.12 -14.85 7.01
N LEU A 296 15.96 -14.53 8.29
CA LEU A 296 16.29 -15.45 9.38
C LEU A 296 15.26 -16.59 9.51
N ARG A 297 13.95 -16.32 9.38
CA ARG A 297 12.89 -17.34 9.43
C ARG A 297 12.95 -18.30 8.24
N TYR A 298 13.28 -17.82 7.03
CA TYR A 298 13.54 -18.70 5.88
C TYR A 298 14.82 -19.54 6.04
N ARG A 299 15.81 -19.08 6.82
CA ARG A 299 17.08 -19.80 7.06
C ARG A 299 17.06 -20.74 8.28
N CYS A 300 16.19 -20.51 9.25
CA CYS A 300 15.99 -21.42 10.38
C CYS A 300 15.10 -22.62 10.02
N ALA A 301 14.35 -22.55 8.92
CA ALA A 301 13.61 -23.67 8.35
C ALA A 301 14.49 -24.54 7.42
N GLY A 302 15.45 -25.25 8.02
CA GLY A 302 15.99 -26.53 7.55
C GLY A 302 16.33 -26.75 6.07
N ILE A 303 17.28 -26.00 5.49
CA ILE A 303 17.95 -26.41 4.24
C ILE A 303 19.38 -26.90 4.57
N PRO A 304 19.75 -28.16 4.22
CA PRO A 304 21.05 -28.73 4.53
C PRO A 304 22.06 -28.42 3.42
N GLU A 305 22.48 -27.16 3.27
CA GLU A 305 23.67 -26.84 2.49
C GLU A 305 24.52 -25.75 3.16
N PRO A 306 25.86 -25.80 3.05
CA PRO A 306 26.74 -24.86 3.73
C PRO A 306 26.71 -23.50 3.03
N LEU A 307 25.97 -22.54 3.59
CA LEU A 307 25.92 -21.18 3.08
C LEU A 307 26.92 -20.26 3.79
N THR A 308 27.93 -19.84 3.03
CA THR A 308 28.93 -18.82 3.37
C THR A 308 28.27 -17.43 3.42
N PHE A 309 28.36 -16.73 4.55
CA PHE A 309 27.96 -15.32 4.65
C PHE A 309 29.08 -14.43 4.12
N PHE A 310 28.97 -13.93 2.88
CA PHE A 310 29.86 -12.84 2.44
C PHE A 310 29.36 -11.52 3.03
N PHE A 311 29.97 -11.10 4.14
CA PHE A 311 30.05 -9.69 4.48
C PHE A 311 31.24 -9.12 3.70
N ASP A 312 30.96 -8.36 2.64
CA ASP A 312 31.96 -7.50 2.02
C ASP A 312 31.84 -6.10 2.67
N PRO A 313 32.84 -5.64 3.44
CA PRO A 313 32.84 -4.29 4.01
C PRO A 313 32.81 -3.17 2.96
N ALA A 314 33.07 -3.49 1.67
CA ALA A 314 33.07 -2.55 0.57
C ALA A 314 31.73 -2.45 -0.19
N PHE A 315 30.74 -3.29 0.10
CA PHE A 315 29.42 -3.26 -0.56
C PHE A 315 28.29 -2.95 0.43
N THR A 316 27.88 -1.69 0.50
CA THR A 316 26.71 -1.20 1.26
C THR A 316 25.41 -1.22 0.44
N SER A 317 25.25 -2.16 -0.50
CA SER A 317 24.04 -2.29 -1.31
C SER A 317 23.36 -3.64 -1.10
N PRO A 318 22.05 -3.70 -0.82
CA PRO A 318 21.32 -4.97 -0.84
C PRO A 318 21.23 -5.50 -2.28
N PHE A 319 21.70 -6.74 -2.47
CA PHE A 319 21.73 -7.48 -3.72
C PHE A 319 20.46 -7.37 -4.59
N ARG A 320 20.65 -7.11 -5.89
CA ARG A 320 19.82 -7.72 -6.95
C ARG A 320 20.14 -9.21 -7.00
N ILE A 321 19.13 -10.09 -6.91
CA ILE A 321 19.29 -11.50 -7.29
C ILE A 321 19.08 -11.60 -8.80
N PRO A 322 20.10 -11.99 -9.60
CA PRO A 322 19.84 -12.45 -10.95
C PRO A 322 19.22 -13.85 -10.84
N ILE A 323 17.94 -13.98 -11.16
CA ILE A 323 17.31 -15.29 -11.31
C ILE A 323 17.92 -15.93 -12.57
N ARG A 324 18.88 -16.83 -12.39
CA ARG A 324 19.20 -17.81 -13.42
C ARG A 324 17.97 -18.71 -13.56
N LYS A 325 17.37 -18.73 -14.74
CA LYS A 325 16.38 -19.73 -15.13
C LYS A 325 17.00 -21.12 -14.97
N THR A 326 16.55 -21.89 -14.00
CA THR A 326 16.64 -23.34 -14.05
C THR A 326 15.31 -23.87 -14.61
N SER A 327 15.45 -24.71 -15.63
CA SER A 327 14.39 -25.33 -16.44
C SER A 327 13.38 -26.16 -15.62
N PRO A 328 12.21 -26.47 -16.21
CA PRO A 328 11.07 -27.08 -15.55
C PRO A 328 11.27 -28.59 -15.53
N ASP A 329 11.24 -29.20 -14.36
CA ASP A 329 10.89 -30.60 -14.13
C ASP A 329 11.23 -30.88 -12.67
N LEU A 330 10.25 -30.67 -11.80
CA LEU A 330 10.16 -31.25 -10.46
C LEU A 330 8.77 -30.88 -9.95
N ASP A 331 7.93 -31.91 -9.79
CA ASP A 331 6.56 -31.76 -9.31
C ASP A 331 6.52 -30.95 -7.99
N PRO A 332 5.56 -30.03 -7.83
CA PRO A 332 5.45 -29.27 -6.59
C PRO A 332 5.05 -30.19 -5.42
N PRO A 333 5.73 -30.10 -4.26
CA PRO A 333 5.30 -30.82 -3.07
C PRO A 333 3.97 -30.25 -2.54
N PRO A 334 3.19 -31.05 -1.78
CA PRO A 334 1.83 -30.70 -1.40
C PRO A 334 1.79 -29.46 -0.50
N VAL A 335 0.84 -28.57 -0.82
CA VAL A 335 0.53 -27.35 -0.07
C VAL A 335 -0.02 -27.71 1.31
N LEU A 336 0.74 -27.43 2.36
CA LEU A 336 0.22 -27.42 3.73
C LEU A 336 -0.48 -26.08 3.99
N LEU A 337 -1.79 -26.15 4.26
CA LEU A 337 -2.64 -25.02 4.63
C LEU A 337 -2.18 -24.40 5.96
N PRO A 338 -2.04 -23.06 6.07
CA PRO A 338 -1.79 -22.39 7.33
C PRO A 338 -3.11 -22.23 8.09
N SER A 339 -3.63 -23.34 8.63
CA SER A 339 -4.45 -23.29 9.84
C SER A 339 -3.48 -23.36 11.02
N GLN A 340 -3.66 -22.51 12.03
CA GLN A 340 -2.82 -22.34 13.22
C GLN A 340 -1.62 -21.40 13.08
N LEU A 341 -1.88 -20.09 13.10
CA LEU A 341 -0.97 -19.11 13.72
C LEU A 341 -1.81 -17.92 14.18
N SER A 342 -2.35 -18.03 15.40
CA SER A 342 -2.88 -16.90 16.16
C SER A 342 -1.70 -16.06 16.66
N VAL A 343 -1.57 -14.83 16.17
CA VAL A 343 -0.68 -13.82 16.74
C VAL A 343 -1.54 -12.63 17.16
N ASN A 344 -1.73 -12.49 18.48
CA ASN A 344 -2.30 -11.29 19.08
C ASN A 344 -1.32 -10.13 18.89
N VAL A 345 -1.69 -9.15 18.08
CA VAL A 345 -1.04 -7.85 18.03
C VAL A 345 -1.92 -6.87 18.80
N ARG A 346 -1.49 -6.46 19.99
CA ARG A 346 -2.06 -5.30 20.69
C ARG A 346 -1.57 -4.04 20.01
N VAL A 347 -2.44 -3.41 19.22
CA VAL A 347 -2.23 -2.04 18.73
C VAL A 347 -2.67 -1.08 19.84
N GLY A 348 -1.72 -0.29 20.36
CA GLY A 348 -1.98 0.73 21.37
C GLY A 348 -2.69 1.95 20.78
N GLY A 349 -4.03 1.90 20.81
CA GLY A 349 -4.98 3.00 20.99
C GLY A 349 -4.71 4.40 20.39
N TYR A 350 -5.39 4.68 19.28
CA TYR A 350 -6.17 5.93 19.15
C TYR A 350 -7.64 5.62 19.47
N ARG A 351 -8.21 6.32 20.46
CA ARG A 351 -9.58 6.14 20.94
C ARG A 351 -10.60 6.52 19.87
N GLY A 352 -11.30 5.52 19.36
CA GLY A 352 -12.69 5.59 18.89
C GLY A 352 -13.40 4.38 19.48
N TYR A 353 -14.36 4.60 20.36
CA TYR A 353 -14.97 3.58 21.22
C TYR A 353 -15.57 2.40 20.45
N TYR A 354 -15.01 1.22 20.69
CA TYR A 354 -15.72 -0.06 20.76
C TYR A 354 -15.01 -0.87 21.86
N GLU A 355 -15.73 -1.22 22.91
CA GLU A 355 -15.29 -2.15 23.96
C GLU A 355 -16.20 -3.41 23.93
N PRO A 356 -15.67 -4.58 24.37
CA PRO A 356 -16.06 -5.93 23.94
C PRO A 356 -17.42 -6.46 24.39
#